data_AF-A0ABD5Z2M7-F1
#
_entry.id   AF-A0ABD5Z2M7-F1
#
_cell.length_a   1.000
_cell.length_b   1.000
_cell.length_c   1.000
_cell.angle_alpha   90.00
_cell.angle_beta   90.00
_cell.angle_gamma   90.00
#
_symmetry.space_group_name_H-M   'P 1'
#
loop_
_entity.id
_entity.type
_entity.pdbx_description
1 polymer ?
#
loop_
_entity_poly.entity_id
_entity_poly.type
_entity_poly.pdbx_seq_one_letter_code
_entity_poly.pdbx_strand_id
1 'polypeptide(L)' 'MSETFDDETKRDVLRAVADDLRDEGSSEAEKLAATVHRVSDLYDPDEETDPQEIYLNMRNILQISEQGGLGR' A
#
# COMPACT_ATOMS: atom_id res chain seq x y z
N MET A 1 -14.75 22.40 7.12
CA MET A 1 -13.56 22.54 6.26
C MET A 1 -12.85 21.21 6.32
N SER A 2 -12.58 20.55 5.20
CA SER A 2 -11.67 19.40 5.24
C SER A 2 -10.30 19.97 5.57
N GLU A 3 -9.69 19.56 6.67
CA GLU A 3 -8.26 19.78 6.87
C GLU A 3 -7.54 19.03 5.75
N THR A 4 -6.71 19.75 4.99
CA THR A 4 -5.84 19.15 3.99
C THR A 4 -4.50 18.96 4.66
N PHE A 5 -4.10 17.71 4.86
CA PHE A 5 -2.75 17.36 5.31
C PHE A 5 -1.74 17.68 4.19
N ASP A 6 -0.52 18.08 4.56
CA ASP A 6 0.59 18.14 3.62
C ASP A 6 1.05 16.75 3.20
N ASP A 7 1.84 16.67 2.12
CA ASP A 7 2.23 15.40 1.51
C ASP A 7 3.20 14.61 2.40
N GLU A 8 4.09 15.29 3.13
CA GLU A 8 4.97 14.65 4.13
C GLU A 8 4.14 13.94 5.21
N THR A 9 3.15 14.64 5.77
CA THR A 9 2.25 14.08 6.78
C THR A 9 1.47 12.88 6.24
N LYS A 10 0.95 12.95 5.00
CA LYS A 10 0.25 11.82 4.38
C LYS A 10 1.18 10.62 4.22
N ARG A 11 2.39 10.83 3.69
CA ARG A 11 3.39 9.80 3.47
C ARG A 11 3.75 9.11 4.79
N ASP A 12 4.06 9.90 5.81
CA ASP A 12 4.55 9.38 7.09
C ASP A 12 3.45 8.60 7.83
N VAL A 13 2.21 9.07 7.80
CA VAL A 13 1.06 8.32 8.36
C VAL A 13 0.83 7.01 7.62
N LEU A 14 0.88 7.00 6.29
CA LEU A 14 0.71 5.78 5.51
C LEU A 14 1.84 4.78 5.78
N ARG A 15 3.09 5.25 5.91
CA ARG A 15 4.22 4.39 6.26
C ARG A 15 4.08 3.80 7.65
N ALA A 16 3.65 4.58 8.65
CA ALA A 16 3.37 4.08 9.98
C ALA A 16 2.30 2.97 9.98
N VAL A 17 1.19 3.18 9.26
CA VAL A 17 0.14 2.15 9.11
C VAL A 17 0.66 0.91 8.40
N ALA A 18 1.51 1.06 7.39
CA ALA A 18 2.14 -0.08 6.71
C ALA A 18 3.05 -0.87 7.65
N ASP A 19 3.77 -0.21 8.56
CA ASP A 19 4.59 -0.87 9.57
C ASP A 19 3.74 -1.61 10.62
N ASP A 20 2.68 -0.98 11.14
CA ASP A 20 1.72 -1.63 12.04
C ASP A 20 1.12 -2.92 11.42
N LEU A 21 0.81 -2.88 10.13
CA LEU A 21 0.30 -4.04 9.39
C LEU A 21 1.36 -5.14 9.21
N ARG A 22 2.66 -4.81 9.14
CA ARG A 22 3.72 -5.83 9.08
C ARG A 22 3.86 -6.55 10.41
N ASP A 23 3.64 -5.86 11.52
CA ASP A 23 3.74 -6.43 12.86
C ASP A 23 2.65 -7.48 13.15
N GLU A 24 1.51 -7.44 12.43
CA GLU A 24 0.47 -8.47 12.51
C GLU A 24 0.93 -9.85 12.00
N GLY A 25 2.00 -9.91 11.18
CA GLY A 25 2.68 -11.15 10.81
C GLY A 25 1.89 -12.17 9.97
N SER A 26 0.73 -11.78 9.42
CA SER A 26 -0.06 -12.64 8.51
C SER A 26 0.23 -12.32 7.05
N SER A 27 0.16 -13.33 6.17
CA SER A 27 0.37 -13.13 4.72
C SER A 27 -0.62 -12.13 4.10
N GLU A 28 -1.83 -12.00 4.67
CA GLU A 28 -2.81 -11.00 4.25
C GLU A 28 -2.41 -9.60 4.71
N ALA A 29 -1.94 -9.46 5.96
CA ALA A 29 -1.47 -8.19 6.48
C ALA A 29 -0.20 -7.71 5.78
N GLU A 30 0.73 -8.59 5.42
CA GLU A 30 1.92 -8.26 4.62
C GLU A 30 1.57 -7.70 3.24
N LYS A 31 0.56 -8.29 2.56
CA LYS A 31 0.07 -7.80 1.26
C LYS A 31 -0.57 -6.42 1.38
N LEU A 32 -1.33 -6.21 2.47
CA LEU A 32 -1.96 -4.92 2.73
C LEU A 32 -0.90 -3.86 3.07
N ALA A 33 0.08 -4.20 3.90
CA ALA A 33 1.22 -3.35 4.22
C ALA A 33 1.98 -2.90 2.97
N ALA A 34 2.29 -3.84 2.07
CA ALA A 34 2.95 -3.53 0.81
C ALA A 34 2.12 -2.56 -0.06
N THR A 35 0.79 -2.75 -0.10
CA THR A 35 -0.13 -1.87 -0.82
C THR A 35 -0.15 -0.46 -0.24
N VAL A 36 -0.31 -0.34 1.09
CA VAL A 36 -0.35 0.95 1.80
C VAL A 36 0.98 1.70 1.65
N HIS A 37 2.10 0.99 1.75
CA HIS A 37 3.40 1.59 1.50
C HIS A 37 3.52 2.14 0.08
N ARG A 38 3.09 1.38 -0.94
CA ARG A 38 3.11 1.86 -2.34
C ARG A 38 2.25 3.11 -2.55
N VAL A 39 1.12 3.21 -1.84
CA VAL A 39 0.29 4.43 -1.86
C VAL A 39 1.03 5.60 -1.21
N SER A 40 1.88 5.36 -0.21
CA SER A 40 2.70 6.43 0.40
C SER A 40 3.69 7.04 -0.59
N ASP A 41 4.17 6.26 -1.57
CA ASP A 41 5.12 6.73 -2.59
C ASP A 41 4.51 7.83 -3.48
N LEU A 42 3.17 7.94 -3.57
CA LEU A 42 2.49 9.05 -4.29
C LEU A 42 2.73 10.42 -3.67
N TYR A 43 3.12 10.46 -2.39
CA TYR A 43 3.35 11.69 -1.64
C TYR A 43 4.85 11.93 -1.39
N ASP A 44 5.72 11.08 -1.92
CA ASP A 44 7.17 11.24 -1.82
C ASP A 44 7.69 11.94 -3.09
N PRO A 45 8.23 13.17 -3.00
CA PRO A 45 8.70 13.91 -4.18
C PRO A 45 9.92 13.27 -4.86
N ASP A 46 10.61 12.35 -4.17
CA ASP A 46 11.76 11.63 -4.72
C ASP A 46 11.36 10.31 -5.41
N GLU A 47 10.09 9.91 -5.34
CA GLU A 47 9.55 8.72 -6.01
C GLU A 47 8.77 9.09 -7.28
N GLU A 48 9.07 8.42 -8.38
CA GLU A 48 8.25 8.48 -9.60
C GLU A 48 7.22 7.35 -9.56
N THR A 49 6.06 7.61 -8.94
CA THR A 49 5.00 6.62 -8.80
C THR A 49 3.73 7.00 -9.55
N ASP A 50 3.25 6.10 -10.44
CA ASP A 50 1.97 6.27 -11.14
C ASP A 50 0.82 5.57 -10.37
N PRO A 51 -0.28 6.28 -10.04
CA PRO A 51 -1.45 5.70 -9.37
C PRO A 51 -2.06 4.47 -10.06
N GLN A 52 -1.99 4.38 -11.40
CA GLN A 52 -2.49 3.22 -12.16
C GLN A 52 -1.64 1.98 -11.91
N GLU A 53 -0.33 2.12 -11.75
CA GLU A 53 0.54 0.98 -11.43
C GLU A 53 0.23 0.41 -10.05
N ILE A 54 -0.06 1.28 -9.08
CA ILE A 54 -0.53 0.87 -7.74
C ILE A 54 -1.84 0.09 -7.86
N TYR A 55 -2.81 0.62 -8.60
CA TYR A 55 -4.11 -0.03 -8.80
C TYR A 55 -3.98 -1.40 -9.46
N LEU A 56 -3.16 -1.52 -10.51
CA LEU A 56 -2.91 -2.79 -11.21
C LEU A 56 -2.23 -3.81 -10.28
N ASN A 57 -1.29 -3.37 -9.46
CA ASN A 57 -0.63 -4.23 -8.47
C ASN A 57 -1.63 -4.76 -7.43
N MET A 58 -2.43 -3.89 -6.83
CA MET A 58 -3.47 -4.26 -5.86
C MET A 58 -4.49 -5.22 -6.46
N ARG A 59 -4.98 -4.94 -7.68
CA ARG A 59 -5.93 -5.81 -8.39
C ARG A 59 -5.36 -7.21 -8.58
N ASN A 60 -4.12 -7.33 -9.00
CA ASN A 60 -3.47 -8.63 -9.18
C ASN A 60 -3.33 -9.39 -7.86
N ILE A 61 -2.96 -8.71 -6.77
CA ILE A 61 -2.87 -9.30 -5.43
C ILE A 61 -4.22 -9.90 -5.02
N LEU A 62 -5.30 -9.13 -5.15
CA LEU A 62 -6.66 -9.56 -4.80
C LEU A 62 -7.12 -10.76 -5.66
N GLN A 63 -6.92 -10.69 -6.98
CA GLN A 63 -7.29 -11.78 -7.90
C GLN A 63 -6.53 -13.09 -7.64
N ILE A 64 -5.27 -13.01 -7.20
CA ILE A 64 -4.47 -14.19 -6.84
C ILE A 64 -4.95 -14.78 -5.51
N SER A 65 -5.28 -13.95 -4.52
CA SER A 65 -5.86 -14.44 -3.26
C SER A 65 -7.21 -15.13 -3.45
N GLU A 66 -8.08 -14.60 -4.31
CA GLU A 66 -9.38 -15.22 -4.63
C GLU A 66 -9.23 -16.59 -5.30
N GLN A 67 -8.12 -16.84 -6.00
CA GLN A 67 -7.85 -18.10 -6.71
C GLN A 67 -7.10 -19.15 -5.88
N GLY A 68 -6.82 -18.89 -4.60
CA GLY A 68 -6.11 -19.83 -3.72
C GLY A 68 -4.58 -19.76 -3.78
N GLY A 69 -4.00 -18.70 -4.35
CA GLY A 69 -2.55 -18.45 -4.39
C GLY A 69 -1.84 -18.92 -5.67
N LEU A 70 -0.55 -18.57 -5.80
CA LEU A 70 0.32 -18.83 -6.98
C LEU A 70 0.71 -20.32 -7.16
N GLY A 71 0.13 -21.25 -6.41
CA GLY A 71 0.49 -22.66 -6.43
C GLY A 71 -0.63 -23.53 -7.00
N ARG A 72 -0.41 -24.04 -8.21
CA ARG A 72 -0.95 -25.33 -8.63
C ARG A 72 0.19 -26.32 -8.75
#